data_AF-A0A409WJV7-F1
#
_entry.id   AF-A0A409WJV7-F1
#
_cell.length_a   1.000
_cell.length_b   1.000
_cell.length_c   1.000
_cell.angle_alpha   90.00
_cell.angle_beta   90.00
_cell.angle_gamma   90.00
#
_symmetry.space_group_name_H-M   'P 1'
#
loop_
_entity.id
_entity.type
_entity.pdbx_description
1 polymer ?
#
loop_
_entity_poly.entity_id
_entity_poly.type
_entity_poly.pdbx_seq_one_letter_code
_entity_poly.pdbx_strand_id
1 'polypeptide(L)'
;MTETQKLPSDFLYGYATGDYYISSCSKQSPDVRVQIAAYQIEGSPTELGRTPSIWDTFTHPDPKSGRKPIKDGSSGDHATESFKKWKEDIALLKELGAKAYRFSLSWTRIIDFSDTTRTEGRDPVNEAGVKYYRQFIEELVKAGITPFVTLYHWDLPQALHDRYGGWLNRKIVDDYVHYAEVCLNAYGDIVKHWLTFNEPWCTSGLGYGTGRHAPGRSSDREISPEGDTSTEPYIVGHHIILSHAYAVKYFREQVQPHHGGSIGITLDSSTYLPYDDQPTNVQAAQRAYDARLGWFADPIYKGHYPASLKRMLRQRLPEFTTDEILVVKGSSDFFGLNNYTTNLVQDGGSDELSGKTKSTFIKPDGTPLGTQAHVPWLQTYPPGFRILLNYIWKTYNKPI
;
A
#
# COMPACT_ATOMS: atom_id res chain seq x y z
N MET A 1 34.64 -13.68 -3.08
CA MET A 1 33.72 -13.77 -1.92
C MET A 1 33.82 -12.47 -1.15
N THR A 2 33.03 -11.48 -1.55
CA THR A 2 32.98 -10.17 -0.86
C THR A 2 32.12 -10.33 0.39
N GLU A 3 32.66 -9.95 1.55
CA GLU A 3 31.95 -9.85 2.81
C GLU A 3 30.55 -9.29 2.61
N THR A 4 29.54 -10.06 2.99
CA THR A 4 28.19 -9.57 3.15
C THR A 4 28.23 -8.52 4.25
N GLN A 5 28.40 -7.24 3.89
CA GLN A 5 28.21 -6.14 4.82
C GLN A 5 26.90 -6.37 5.56
N LYS A 6 26.98 -6.47 6.90
CA LYS A 6 25.81 -6.61 7.76
C LYS A 6 24.88 -5.41 7.50
N LEU A 7 23.58 -5.68 7.46
CA LEU A 7 22.57 -4.63 7.40
C LEU A 7 22.74 -3.72 8.64
N PRO A 8 22.46 -2.41 8.53
CA PRO A 8 22.46 -1.51 9.69
C PRO A 8 21.62 -2.07 10.84
N SER A 9 22.01 -1.81 12.08
CA SER A 9 21.32 -2.34 13.26
C SER A 9 19.89 -1.82 13.43
N ASP A 10 19.54 -0.72 12.75
CA ASP A 10 18.23 -0.09 12.73
C ASP A 10 17.40 -0.46 11.49
N PHE A 11 17.91 -1.31 10.58
CA PHE A 11 17.16 -1.81 9.43
C PHE A 11 16.05 -2.77 9.89
N LEU A 12 14.81 -2.48 9.50
CA LEU A 12 13.65 -3.29 9.87
C LEU A 12 13.13 -4.07 8.66
N TYR A 13 13.05 -5.38 8.78
CA TYR A 13 12.45 -6.24 7.75
C TYR A 13 11.41 -7.19 8.36
N GLY A 14 10.45 -7.61 7.56
CA GLY A 14 9.39 -8.54 7.96
C GLY A 14 8.80 -9.27 6.75
N TYR A 15 7.92 -10.22 7.01
CA TYR A 15 7.28 -11.04 5.99
C TYR A 15 5.79 -10.74 5.93
N ALA A 16 5.26 -10.54 4.71
CA ALA A 16 3.82 -10.51 4.49
C ALA A 16 3.27 -11.94 4.50
N THR A 17 2.25 -12.20 5.31
CA THR A 17 1.59 -13.52 5.39
C THR A 17 0.08 -13.32 5.39
N GLY A 18 -0.65 -13.99 4.49
CA GLY A 18 -2.11 -13.89 4.38
C GLY A 18 -2.85 -15.20 4.66
N ASP A 19 -2.20 -16.19 5.26
CA ASP A 19 -2.77 -17.54 5.40
C ASP A 19 -2.36 -18.20 6.74
N TYR A 20 -3.14 -19.18 7.20
CA TYR A 20 -3.12 -19.81 8.54
C TYR A 20 -1.83 -20.59 8.91
N TYR A 21 -0.73 -20.46 8.16
CA TYR A 21 0.44 -21.33 8.30
C TYR A 21 1.74 -20.55 8.48
N ILE A 22 2.02 -20.14 9.73
CA ILE A 22 3.35 -19.72 10.17
C ILE A 22 4.13 -20.92 10.76
N SER A 23 4.18 -22.06 10.06
CA SER A 23 4.84 -23.27 10.60
C SER A 23 6.24 -23.56 10.06
N SER A 24 6.80 -22.70 9.20
CA SER A 24 8.13 -22.92 8.61
C SER A 24 9.15 -21.79 8.78
N CYS A 25 8.82 -20.72 9.52
CA CYS A 25 9.85 -19.77 9.96
C CYS A 25 10.73 -20.47 11.01
N SER A 26 11.92 -20.91 10.58
CA SER A 26 12.89 -21.58 11.44
C SER A 26 13.13 -20.76 12.71
N LYS A 27 13.25 -21.44 13.86
CA LYS A 27 13.63 -20.92 15.20
C LYS A 27 15.01 -20.23 15.25
N GLN A 28 15.57 -19.83 14.11
CA GLN A 28 16.93 -19.30 13.95
C GLN A 28 16.99 -17.85 13.44
N SER A 29 15.87 -17.19 13.12
CA SER A 29 15.90 -15.75 12.79
C SER A 29 15.58 -14.92 14.06
N PRO A 30 16.52 -14.13 14.60
CA PRO A 30 16.33 -13.46 15.88
C PRO A 30 15.28 -12.32 15.86
N ASP A 31 14.79 -11.91 14.68
CA ASP A 31 13.86 -10.78 14.53
C ASP A 31 12.68 -11.12 13.59
N VAL A 32 11.80 -12.03 14.02
CA VAL A 32 10.57 -12.32 13.26
C VAL A 32 9.60 -11.15 13.37
N ARG A 33 9.16 -10.63 12.21
CA ARG A 33 8.13 -9.59 12.08
C ARG A 33 7.13 -10.02 11.00
N VAL A 34 5.85 -9.82 11.29
CA VAL A 34 4.74 -10.30 10.44
C VAL A 34 3.89 -9.12 9.99
N GLN A 35 3.37 -9.20 8.76
CA GLN A 35 2.46 -8.20 8.20
C GLN A 35 1.17 -8.82 7.63
N ILE A 36 0.05 -8.14 7.90
CA ILE A 36 -1.30 -8.43 7.38
C ILE A 36 -2.05 -7.14 6.96
N ALA A 37 -3.24 -7.31 6.38
CA ALA A 37 -4.20 -6.23 6.06
C ALA A 37 -5.59 -6.57 6.60
N ALA A 38 -6.35 -5.57 7.05
CA ALA A 38 -7.67 -5.73 7.65
C ALA A 38 -8.64 -6.56 6.79
N TYR A 39 -8.85 -6.15 5.53
CA TYR A 39 -9.78 -6.86 4.62
C TYR A 39 -9.39 -8.32 4.35
N GLN A 40 -8.09 -8.64 4.42
CA GLN A 40 -7.59 -9.99 4.13
C GLN A 40 -7.78 -10.97 5.30
N ILE A 41 -7.99 -10.49 6.52
CA ILE A 41 -7.94 -11.33 7.74
C ILE A 41 -9.12 -11.14 8.68
N GLU A 42 -9.69 -9.92 8.80
CA GLU A 42 -10.68 -9.63 9.83
C GLU A 42 -12.00 -10.38 9.62
N GLY A 43 -12.56 -10.27 8.42
CA GLY A 43 -13.95 -10.64 8.16
C GLY A 43 -14.94 -9.86 9.02
N SER A 44 -16.10 -10.48 9.28
CA SER A 44 -17.17 -9.91 10.11
C SER A 44 -17.63 -8.53 9.61
N PRO A 45 -18.19 -8.48 8.39
CA PRO A 45 -18.29 -7.25 7.61
C PRO A 45 -19.29 -6.24 8.17
N THR A 46 -20.23 -6.68 9.03
CA THR A 46 -21.28 -5.87 9.65
C THR A 46 -21.11 -5.70 11.16
N GLU A 47 -20.11 -6.37 11.76
CA GLU A 47 -19.88 -6.33 13.20
C GLU A 47 -19.36 -4.97 13.66
N LEU A 48 -19.82 -4.56 14.86
CA LEU A 48 -19.52 -3.26 15.46
C LEU A 48 -19.83 -2.08 14.54
N GLY A 49 -20.85 -2.18 13.67
CA GLY A 49 -21.24 -1.08 12.78
C GLY A 49 -20.27 -0.84 11.63
N ARG A 50 -19.39 -1.79 11.29
CA ARG A 50 -18.59 -1.71 10.07
C ARG A 50 -19.52 -1.63 8.85
N THR A 51 -19.21 -0.70 7.95
CA THR A 51 -19.90 -0.56 6.65
C THR A 51 -19.05 -1.17 5.51
N PRO A 52 -19.64 -1.40 4.32
CA PRO A 52 -18.89 -1.93 3.18
C PRO A 52 -17.78 -1.00 2.71
N SER A 53 -16.63 -1.57 2.38
CA SER A 53 -15.58 -0.95 1.57
C SER A 53 -15.77 -1.30 0.09
N ILE A 54 -15.00 -0.65 -0.79
CA ILE A 54 -14.96 -0.97 -2.22
C ILE A 54 -14.57 -2.41 -2.49
N TRP A 55 -13.81 -3.06 -1.59
CA TRP A 55 -13.47 -4.46 -1.75
C TRP A 55 -14.64 -5.37 -1.42
N ASP A 56 -15.46 -5.06 -0.41
CA ASP A 56 -16.68 -5.81 -0.12
C ASP A 56 -17.59 -5.78 -1.36
N THR A 57 -17.78 -4.62 -1.97
CA THR A 57 -18.58 -4.52 -3.20
C THR A 57 -17.92 -5.20 -4.39
N PHE A 58 -16.62 -5.01 -4.61
CA PHE A 58 -15.91 -5.55 -5.76
C PHE A 58 -15.84 -7.09 -5.75
N THR A 59 -15.60 -7.74 -4.61
CA THR A 59 -15.46 -9.20 -4.58
C THR A 59 -16.77 -9.93 -4.83
N HIS A 60 -17.91 -9.27 -4.55
CA HIS A 60 -19.22 -9.83 -4.81
C HIS A 60 -19.60 -9.74 -6.29
N PRO A 61 -20.43 -10.67 -6.82
CA PRO A 61 -20.91 -10.58 -8.18
C PRO A 61 -21.58 -9.24 -8.44
N ASP A 62 -21.16 -8.54 -9.49
CA ASP A 62 -21.80 -7.30 -9.90
C ASP A 62 -23.26 -7.59 -10.29
N PRO A 63 -24.27 -7.00 -9.61
CA PRO A 63 -25.66 -7.30 -9.86
C PRO A 63 -26.15 -6.86 -11.24
N LYS A 64 -25.45 -5.93 -11.91
CA LYS A 64 -25.79 -5.43 -13.24
C LYS A 64 -25.12 -6.24 -14.35
N SER A 65 -23.82 -6.48 -14.23
CA SER A 65 -23.03 -7.14 -15.28
C SER A 65 -22.85 -8.64 -15.08
N GLY A 66 -23.12 -9.16 -13.88
CA GLY A 66 -22.82 -10.54 -13.49
C GLY A 66 -21.32 -10.84 -13.37
N ARG A 67 -20.46 -9.82 -13.46
CA ARG A 67 -19.00 -9.98 -13.42
C ARG A 67 -18.56 -10.56 -12.08
N LYS A 68 -17.67 -11.55 -12.14
CA LYS A 68 -17.02 -12.18 -10.98
C LYS A 68 -15.52 -11.95 -11.06
N PRO A 69 -14.96 -10.96 -10.33
CA PRO A 69 -13.55 -10.63 -10.46
C PRO A 69 -12.61 -11.61 -9.75
N ILE A 70 -13.14 -12.36 -8.77
CA ILE A 70 -12.36 -13.33 -8.01
C ILE A 70 -12.49 -14.70 -8.64
N LYS A 71 -11.35 -15.35 -8.91
CA LYS A 71 -11.27 -16.60 -9.70
C LYS A 71 -12.11 -17.74 -9.12
N ASP A 72 -12.13 -17.88 -7.80
CA ASP A 72 -12.92 -18.90 -7.08
C ASP A 72 -14.26 -18.35 -6.55
N GLY A 73 -14.54 -17.06 -6.77
CA GLY A 73 -15.75 -16.39 -6.30
C GLY A 73 -15.79 -16.10 -4.80
N SER A 74 -14.66 -16.26 -4.08
CA SER A 74 -14.58 -15.93 -2.65
C SER A 74 -14.59 -14.42 -2.38
N SER A 75 -14.86 -14.05 -1.12
CA SER A 75 -14.90 -12.68 -0.61
C SER A 75 -14.14 -12.56 0.73
N GLY A 76 -13.99 -11.33 1.23
CA GLY A 76 -13.42 -11.05 2.54
C GLY A 76 -14.40 -11.20 3.72
N ASP A 77 -15.62 -11.70 3.52
CA ASP A 77 -16.67 -11.68 4.56
C ASP A 77 -16.29 -12.49 5.80
N HIS A 78 -15.64 -13.63 5.58
CA HIS A 78 -15.12 -14.49 6.65
C HIS A 78 -13.61 -14.34 6.81
N ALA A 79 -12.88 -14.25 5.69
CA ALA A 79 -11.41 -14.20 5.67
C ALA A 79 -10.81 -15.30 6.57
N THR A 80 -9.91 -14.94 7.50
CA THR A 80 -9.37 -15.85 8.54
C THR A 80 -10.05 -15.68 9.90
N GLU A 81 -11.12 -14.87 9.95
CA GLU A 81 -11.90 -14.53 11.15
C GLU A 81 -11.10 -13.86 12.28
N SER A 82 -10.03 -13.14 11.97
CA SER A 82 -9.20 -12.45 12.96
C SER A 82 -10.00 -11.42 13.77
N PHE A 83 -11.12 -10.89 13.27
CA PHE A 83 -12.01 -10.05 14.08
C PHE A 83 -12.50 -10.76 15.35
N LYS A 84 -12.77 -12.07 15.26
CA LYS A 84 -13.21 -12.89 16.39
C LYS A 84 -12.03 -13.54 17.11
N LYS A 85 -10.96 -13.84 16.37
CA LYS A 85 -9.81 -14.66 16.80
C LYS A 85 -8.55 -13.86 17.09
N TRP A 86 -8.60 -12.53 17.15
CA TRP A 86 -7.41 -11.69 17.36
C TRP A 86 -6.60 -12.06 18.62
N LYS A 87 -7.23 -12.60 19.67
CA LYS A 87 -6.51 -13.10 20.85
C LYS A 87 -5.67 -14.34 20.55
N GLU A 88 -6.19 -15.23 19.68
CA GLU A 88 -5.45 -16.39 19.17
C GLU A 88 -4.31 -15.92 18.27
N ASP A 89 -4.55 -14.92 17.41
CA ASP A 89 -3.50 -14.32 16.57
C ASP A 89 -2.35 -13.77 17.43
N ILE A 90 -2.66 -13.05 18.53
CA ILE A 90 -1.63 -12.58 19.47
C ILE A 90 -0.89 -13.75 20.12
N ALA A 91 -1.59 -14.82 20.51
CA ALA A 91 -0.96 -16.00 21.10
C ALA A 91 0.01 -16.67 20.11
N LEU A 92 -0.37 -16.80 18.85
CA LEU A 92 0.47 -17.33 17.77
C LEU A 92 1.69 -16.43 17.51
N LEU A 93 1.52 -15.11 17.50
CA LEU A 93 2.64 -14.18 17.36
C LEU A 93 3.64 -14.30 18.51
N LYS A 94 3.16 -14.53 19.75
CA LYS A 94 4.03 -14.78 20.91
C LYS A 94 4.77 -16.11 20.78
N GLU A 95 4.09 -17.18 20.37
CA GLU A 95 4.70 -18.49 20.16
C GLU A 95 5.79 -18.43 19.09
N LEU A 96 5.55 -17.68 18.02
CA LEU A 96 6.51 -17.40 16.96
C LEU A 96 7.72 -16.59 17.45
N GLY A 97 7.58 -15.87 18.57
CA GLY A 97 8.59 -14.94 19.07
C GLY A 97 8.63 -13.61 18.32
N ALA A 98 7.53 -13.21 17.68
CA ALA A 98 7.44 -11.97 16.91
C ALA A 98 7.73 -10.74 17.79
N LYS A 99 8.56 -9.82 17.28
CA LYS A 99 8.92 -8.57 18.00
C LYS A 99 8.08 -7.38 17.58
N ALA A 100 7.59 -7.42 16.35
CA ALA A 100 6.72 -6.39 15.81
C ALA A 100 5.65 -7.02 14.94
N TYR A 101 4.50 -6.37 14.90
CA TYR A 101 3.37 -6.78 14.08
C TYR A 101 2.84 -5.59 13.30
N ARG A 102 2.88 -5.72 11.97
CA ARG A 102 2.31 -4.73 11.06
C ARG A 102 0.90 -5.15 10.67
N PHE A 103 -0.07 -4.29 10.94
CA PHE A 103 -1.46 -4.50 10.53
C PHE A 103 -2.06 -3.20 10.02
N SER A 104 -3.19 -3.27 9.36
CA SER A 104 -3.95 -2.08 8.99
C SER A 104 -5.23 -1.95 9.81
N LEU A 105 -5.67 -0.72 9.98
CA LEU A 105 -7.00 -0.41 10.48
C LEU A 105 -7.99 -0.47 9.31
N SER A 106 -9.24 -0.81 9.59
CA SER A 106 -10.32 -0.70 8.61
C SER A 106 -11.02 0.64 8.73
N TRP A 107 -10.93 1.46 7.69
CA TRP A 107 -11.55 2.80 7.67
C TRP A 107 -13.06 2.68 7.92
N THR A 108 -13.72 1.73 7.27
CA THR A 108 -15.17 1.51 7.41
C THR A 108 -15.61 0.95 8.76
N ARG A 109 -14.66 0.52 9.60
CA ARG A 109 -14.93 0.11 10.99
C ARG A 109 -14.74 1.25 11.98
N ILE A 110 -13.92 2.26 11.65
CA ILE A 110 -13.59 3.38 12.54
C ILE A 110 -14.49 4.59 12.32
N ILE A 111 -14.90 4.85 11.08
CA ILE A 111 -15.81 5.94 10.74
C ILE A 111 -17.17 5.35 10.36
N ASP A 112 -18.24 5.96 10.86
CA ASP A 112 -19.61 5.54 10.62
C ASP A 112 -20.13 6.18 9.32
N PHE A 113 -20.36 5.32 8.32
CA PHE A 113 -20.91 5.70 7.01
C PHE A 113 -22.36 5.21 6.81
N SER A 114 -23.10 4.95 7.89
CA SER A 114 -24.48 4.47 7.82
C SER A 114 -25.45 5.49 7.24
N ASP A 115 -25.17 6.79 7.38
CA ASP A 115 -25.92 7.87 6.74
C ASP A 115 -25.47 8.08 5.27
N THR A 116 -26.11 7.33 4.37
CA THR A 116 -25.87 7.43 2.93
C THR A 116 -26.45 8.69 2.29
N THR A 117 -27.24 9.48 3.03
CA THR A 117 -27.84 10.71 2.53
C THR A 117 -26.96 11.94 2.76
N ARG A 118 -25.93 11.81 3.59
CA ARG A 118 -25.00 12.90 3.89
C ARG A 118 -24.23 13.33 2.64
N THR A 119 -24.24 14.64 2.39
CA THR A 119 -23.53 15.28 1.27
C THR A 119 -22.46 16.27 1.73
N GLU A 120 -22.49 16.70 2.99
CA GLU A 120 -21.58 17.67 3.58
C GLU A 120 -21.23 17.33 5.04
N GLY A 121 -20.10 17.87 5.50
CA GLY A 121 -19.59 17.66 6.85
C GLY A 121 -18.84 16.33 7.02
N ARG A 122 -18.18 16.17 8.17
CA ARG A 122 -17.39 14.97 8.51
C ARG A 122 -18.31 13.84 8.96
N ASP A 123 -18.13 12.65 8.42
CA ASP A 123 -18.81 11.44 8.89
C ASP A 123 -18.44 11.16 10.38
N PRO A 124 -19.40 10.75 11.23
CA PRO A 124 -19.18 10.56 12.66
C PRO A 124 -18.23 9.38 12.96
N VAL A 125 -17.65 9.39 14.16
CA VAL A 125 -16.79 8.31 14.62
C VAL A 125 -17.62 7.11 15.07
N ASN A 126 -17.19 5.91 14.68
CA ASN A 126 -17.70 4.66 15.22
C ASN A 126 -16.90 4.24 16.47
N GLU A 127 -17.37 4.68 17.64
CA GLU A 127 -16.71 4.42 18.93
C GLU A 127 -16.52 2.94 19.23
N ALA A 128 -17.40 2.06 18.74
CA ALA A 128 -17.29 0.62 18.97
C ALA A 128 -16.08 0.03 18.21
N GLY A 129 -15.88 0.43 16.96
CA GLY A 129 -14.72 0.05 16.17
C GLY A 129 -13.42 0.65 16.72
N VAL A 130 -13.46 1.90 17.20
CA VAL A 130 -12.30 2.53 17.85
C VAL A 130 -11.88 1.75 19.10
N LYS A 131 -12.86 1.39 19.95
CA LYS A 131 -12.61 0.58 21.15
C LYS A 131 -12.03 -0.79 20.82
N TYR A 132 -12.50 -1.43 19.75
CA TYR A 132 -11.99 -2.74 19.31
C TYR A 132 -10.49 -2.68 18.99
N TYR A 133 -10.06 -1.75 18.13
CA TYR A 133 -8.64 -1.64 17.79
C TYR A 133 -7.79 -1.20 18.98
N ARG A 134 -8.31 -0.33 19.86
CA ARG A 134 -7.60 0.03 21.09
C ARG A 134 -7.31 -1.21 21.95
N GLN A 135 -8.32 -2.05 22.19
CA GLN A 135 -8.14 -3.28 22.97
C GLN A 135 -7.13 -4.23 22.30
N PHE A 136 -7.22 -4.40 20.98
CA PHE A 136 -6.27 -5.20 20.22
C PHE A 136 -4.81 -4.70 20.36
N ILE A 137 -4.60 -3.40 20.19
CA ILE A 137 -3.29 -2.74 20.31
C ILE A 137 -2.74 -2.88 21.73
N GLU A 138 -3.56 -2.64 22.75
CA GLU A 138 -3.16 -2.77 24.16
C GLU A 138 -2.72 -4.20 24.49
N GLU A 139 -3.44 -5.21 23.99
CA GLU A 139 -3.07 -6.62 24.20
C GLU A 139 -1.81 -7.02 23.41
N LEU A 140 -1.59 -6.49 22.20
CA LEU A 140 -0.33 -6.67 21.46
C LEU A 140 0.87 -6.13 22.27
N VAL A 141 0.72 -4.93 22.83
CA VAL A 141 1.77 -4.30 23.64
C VAL A 141 2.00 -5.07 24.94
N LYS A 142 0.94 -5.52 25.63
CA LYS A 142 1.06 -6.42 26.80
C LYS A 142 1.74 -7.74 26.47
N ALA A 143 1.60 -8.22 25.24
CA ALA A 143 2.31 -9.38 24.74
C ALA A 143 3.79 -9.14 24.41
N GLY A 144 4.28 -7.89 24.50
CA GLY A 144 5.65 -7.50 24.18
C GLY A 144 5.89 -7.34 22.68
N ILE A 145 4.83 -7.12 21.90
CA ILE A 145 4.87 -7.02 20.43
C ILE A 145 4.64 -5.56 20.03
N THR A 146 5.57 -4.99 19.27
CA THR A 146 5.51 -3.59 18.84
C THR A 146 4.54 -3.42 17.66
N PRO A 147 3.50 -2.57 17.76
CA PRO A 147 2.56 -2.35 16.67
C PRO A 147 3.15 -1.41 15.59
N PHE A 148 3.03 -1.81 14.33
CA PHE A 148 3.25 -0.98 13.14
C PHE A 148 1.91 -0.80 12.43
N VAL A 149 1.29 0.36 12.57
CA VAL A 149 -0.11 0.55 12.15
C VAL A 149 -0.17 1.23 10.79
N THR A 150 -0.84 0.57 9.85
CA THR A 150 -1.17 1.15 8.54
C THR A 150 -2.58 1.73 8.58
N LEU A 151 -2.73 3.02 8.27
CA LEU A 151 -4.04 3.69 8.26
C LEU A 151 -4.91 3.19 7.11
N TYR A 152 -4.35 3.02 5.91
CA TYR A 152 -5.11 2.61 4.74
C TYR A 152 -4.45 1.49 3.95
N HIS A 153 -5.23 0.42 3.74
CA HIS A 153 -4.83 -0.74 2.95
C HIS A 153 -5.92 -1.13 1.96
N TRP A 154 -6.23 -0.18 1.07
CA TRP A 154 -7.06 -0.32 -0.13
C TRP A 154 -8.58 -0.42 0.12
N ASP A 155 -9.00 -0.46 1.37
CA ASP A 155 -10.38 -0.64 1.83
C ASP A 155 -11.14 0.69 1.97
N LEU A 156 -11.14 1.49 0.89
CA LEU A 156 -11.91 2.73 0.80
C LEU A 156 -13.39 2.47 1.14
N PRO A 157 -14.04 3.28 1.99
CA PRO A 157 -15.48 3.18 2.23
C PRO A 157 -16.31 3.26 0.94
N GLN A 158 -17.20 2.29 0.74
CA GLN A 158 -18.07 2.25 -0.43
C GLN A 158 -18.96 3.50 -0.48
N ALA A 159 -19.40 4.01 0.67
CA ALA A 159 -20.17 5.25 0.75
C ALA A 159 -19.46 6.45 0.11
N LEU A 160 -18.14 6.60 0.30
CA LEU A 160 -17.36 7.67 -0.32
C LEU A 160 -17.15 7.45 -1.82
N HIS A 161 -17.04 6.18 -2.24
CA HIS A 161 -17.05 5.82 -3.65
C HIS A 161 -18.37 6.19 -4.33
N ASP A 162 -19.51 5.84 -3.72
CA ASP A 162 -20.83 6.14 -4.26
C ASP A 162 -21.16 7.63 -4.23
N ARG A 163 -20.75 8.34 -3.17
CA ARG A 163 -21.04 9.78 -2.97
C ARG A 163 -20.39 10.65 -4.04
N TYR A 164 -19.14 10.35 -4.43
CA TYR A 164 -18.40 11.23 -5.35
C TYR A 164 -17.28 10.56 -6.16
N GLY A 165 -17.17 9.23 -6.16
CA GLY A 165 -16.14 8.48 -6.89
C GLY A 165 -14.87 8.19 -6.08
N GLY A 166 -14.86 8.46 -4.77
CA GLY A 166 -13.72 8.13 -3.90
C GLY A 166 -12.45 8.86 -4.32
N TRP A 167 -11.38 8.10 -4.60
CA TRP A 167 -10.08 8.65 -4.97
C TRP A 167 -10.04 9.47 -6.26
N LEU A 168 -11.08 9.42 -7.09
CA LEU A 168 -11.19 10.27 -8.28
C LEU A 168 -11.51 11.74 -7.94
N ASN A 169 -12.00 12.00 -6.73
CA ASN A 169 -12.43 13.33 -6.32
C ASN A 169 -11.50 13.89 -5.24
N ARG A 170 -11.08 15.15 -5.39
CA ARG A 170 -10.18 15.81 -4.44
C ARG A 170 -10.75 15.88 -3.01
N LYS A 171 -12.07 15.86 -2.82
CA LYS A 171 -12.72 15.83 -1.50
C LYS A 171 -12.23 14.68 -0.61
N ILE A 172 -11.78 13.57 -1.21
CA ILE A 172 -11.24 12.42 -0.46
C ILE A 172 -10.06 12.77 0.44
N VAL A 173 -9.31 13.83 0.12
CA VAL A 173 -8.18 14.29 0.94
C VAL A 173 -8.66 14.69 2.33
N ASP A 174 -9.76 15.44 2.42
CA ASP A 174 -10.29 15.92 3.70
C ASP A 174 -10.92 14.78 4.50
N ASP A 175 -11.63 13.86 3.84
CA ASP A 175 -12.22 12.69 4.48
C ASP A 175 -11.15 11.71 5.01
N TYR A 176 -10.09 11.50 4.23
CA TYR A 176 -8.94 10.69 4.68
C TYR A 176 -8.21 11.35 5.84
N VAL A 177 -8.00 12.67 5.79
CA VAL A 177 -7.36 13.40 6.89
C VAL A 177 -8.22 13.28 8.14
N HIS A 178 -9.53 13.50 8.09
CA HIS A 178 -10.43 13.30 9.24
C HIS A 178 -10.32 11.88 9.82
N TYR A 179 -10.30 10.85 8.98
CA TYR A 179 -10.06 9.48 9.42
C TYR A 179 -8.70 9.28 10.10
N ALA A 180 -7.64 9.84 9.52
CA ALA A 180 -6.30 9.80 10.10
C ALA A 180 -6.26 10.54 11.44
N GLU A 181 -6.90 11.71 11.57
CA GLU A 181 -7.02 12.46 12.82
C GLU A 181 -7.63 11.58 13.93
N VAL A 182 -8.75 10.91 13.64
CA VAL A 182 -9.43 10.00 14.58
C VAL A 182 -8.49 8.88 15.03
N CYS A 183 -7.81 8.21 14.09
CA CYS A 183 -6.91 7.10 14.42
C CYS A 183 -5.68 7.56 15.22
N LEU A 184 -5.03 8.63 14.77
CA LEU A 184 -3.79 9.13 15.37
C LEU A 184 -4.05 9.66 16.79
N ASN A 185 -5.20 10.30 17.04
CA ASN A 185 -5.59 10.73 18.38
C ASN A 185 -6.01 9.56 19.28
N ALA A 186 -6.74 8.58 18.73
CA ALA A 186 -7.24 7.45 19.51
C ALA A 186 -6.15 6.49 19.98
N TYR A 187 -5.06 6.35 19.22
CA TYR A 187 -4.03 5.35 19.49
C TYR A 187 -2.61 5.90 19.58
N GLY A 188 -2.37 7.20 19.36
CA GLY A 188 -1.04 7.80 19.32
C GLY A 188 -0.28 7.72 20.65
N ASP A 189 -0.99 7.64 21.77
CA ASP A 189 -0.43 7.39 23.09
C ASP A 189 0.32 6.05 23.16
N ILE A 190 -0.16 5.03 22.44
CA ILE A 190 0.39 3.66 22.44
C ILE A 190 1.23 3.36 21.18
N VAL A 191 0.76 3.74 20.00
CA VAL A 191 1.39 3.40 18.71
C VAL A 191 2.47 4.42 18.34
N LYS A 192 3.68 3.92 18.06
CA LYS A 192 4.85 4.76 17.72
C LYS A 192 5.34 4.64 16.27
N HIS A 193 4.79 3.72 15.49
CA HIS A 193 5.16 3.49 14.09
C HIS A 193 3.94 3.48 13.20
N TRP A 194 3.80 4.55 12.40
CA TRP A 194 2.64 4.79 11.56
C TRP A 194 2.98 4.71 10.08
N LEU A 195 2.07 4.13 9.30
CA LEU A 195 2.12 4.07 7.85
C LEU A 195 0.81 4.63 7.31
N THR A 196 0.83 5.67 6.49
CA THR A 196 -0.41 6.26 5.95
C THR A 196 -1.08 5.34 4.94
N PHE A 197 -0.31 4.84 3.97
CA PHE A 197 -0.79 4.00 2.86
C PHE A 197 0.12 2.78 2.70
N ASN A 198 -0.48 1.64 2.40
CA ASN A 198 0.24 0.50 1.81
C ASN A 198 0.13 0.54 0.29
N GLU A 199 1.27 0.47 -0.40
CA GLU A 199 1.37 0.26 -1.86
C GLU A 199 0.38 1.13 -2.67
N PRO A 200 0.51 2.47 -2.61
CA PRO A 200 -0.44 3.36 -3.27
C PRO A 200 -0.48 3.17 -4.80
N TRP A 201 0.58 2.59 -5.38
CA TRP A 201 0.59 2.18 -6.79
C TRP A 201 -0.46 1.10 -7.06
N CYS A 202 -0.67 0.15 -6.16
CA CYS A 202 -1.70 -0.89 -6.32
C CYS A 202 -3.11 -0.28 -6.37
N THR A 203 -3.42 0.68 -5.49
CA THR A 203 -4.70 1.39 -5.54
C THR A 203 -4.87 2.13 -6.87
N SER A 204 -3.84 2.85 -7.32
CA SER A 204 -3.93 3.70 -8.52
C SER A 204 -3.90 2.89 -9.82
N GLY A 205 -2.88 2.05 -10.00
CA GLY A 205 -2.64 1.28 -11.22
C GLY A 205 -3.50 0.04 -11.36
N LEU A 206 -3.74 -0.73 -10.29
CA LEU A 206 -4.57 -1.93 -10.38
C LEU A 206 -6.06 -1.63 -10.23
N GLY A 207 -6.42 -0.63 -9.41
CA GLY A 207 -7.79 -0.21 -9.17
C GLY A 207 -8.41 0.61 -10.30
N TYR A 208 -7.64 1.57 -10.86
CA TYR A 208 -8.12 2.54 -11.85
C TYR A 208 -7.39 2.47 -13.20
N GLY A 209 -6.41 1.57 -13.32
CA GLY A 209 -5.64 1.38 -14.55
C GLY A 209 -6.00 0.07 -15.26
N THR A 210 -5.74 -1.05 -14.60
CA THR A 210 -5.97 -2.40 -15.16
C THR A 210 -7.34 -2.97 -14.81
N GLY A 211 -8.07 -2.36 -13.86
CA GLY A 211 -9.38 -2.84 -13.38
C GLY A 211 -9.34 -4.18 -12.64
N ARG A 212 -8.14 -4.67 -12.28
CA ARG A 212 -7.94 -5.97 -11.62
C ARG A 212 -8.19 -5.93 -10.12
N HIS A 213 -8.08 -4.76 -9.49
CA HIS A 213 -8.39 -4.53 -8.08
C HIS A 213 -9.60 -3.61 -7.96
N ALA A 214 -10.21 -3.53 -6.77
CA ALA A 214 -11.28 -2.57 -6.50
C ALA A 214 -10.80 -1.12 -6.75
N PRO A 215 -11.66 -0.23 -7.30
CA PRO A 215 -13.06 -0.45 -7.66
C PRO A 215 -13.27 -1.11 -9.02
N GLY A 216 -12.20 -1.50 -9.74
CA GLY A 216 -12.31 -2.23 -10.99
C GLY A 216 -12.60 -1.34 -12.19
N ARG A 217 -11.87 -0.23 -12.32
CA ARG A 217 -12.00 0.73 -13.41
C ARG A 217 -10.83 0.60 -14.38
N SER A 218 -11.13 0.61 -15.67
CA SER A 218 -10.15 0.59 -16.75
C SER A 218 -10.78 1.02 -18.07
N SER A 219 -9.98 1.33 -19.08
CA SER A 219 -10.47 1.52 -20.46
C SER A 219 -10.84 0.19 -21.15
N ASP A 220 -10.39 -0.95 -20.63
CA ASP A 220 -10.77 -2.28 -21.12
C ASP A 220 -12.22 -2.61 -20.74
N ARG A 221 -13.12 -2.63 -21.74
CA ARG A 221 -14.56 -2.86 -21.56
C ARG A 221 -14.93 -4.33 -21.40
N GLU A 222 -14.01 -5.25 -21.67
CA GLU A 222 -14.19 -6.68 -21.38
C GLU A 222 -14.05 -6.95 -19.87
N ILE A 223 -13.31 -6.11 -19.15
CA ILE A 223 -13.03 -6.28 -17.72
C ILE A 223 -13.83 -5.29 -16.86
N SER A 224 -14.00 -4.05 -17.34
CA SER A 224 -14.56 -2.96 -16.56
C SER A 224 -15.65 -2.22 -17.34
N PRO A 225 -16.86 -2.04 -16.77
CA PRO A 225 -17.96 -1.35 -17.46
C PRO A 225 -17.64 0.13 -17.75
N GLU A 226 -16.74 0.72 -16.96
CA GLU A 226 -16.34 2.11 -17.05
C GLU A 226 -14.88 2.32 -16.59
N GLY A 227 -14.40 3.55 -16.71
CA GLY A 227 -13.04 3.94 -16.34
C GLY A 227 -12.22 4.45 -17.52
N ASP A 228 -11.17 5.19 -17.23
CA ASP A 228 -10.19 5.70 -18.20
C ASP A 228 -8.77 5.50 -17.69
N THR A 229 -8.11 4.43 -18.18
CA THR A 229 -6.73 4.07 -17.84
C THR A 229 -5.73 5.18 -18.20
N SER A 230 -6.08 6.08 -19.13
CA SER A 230 -5.18 7.15 -19.56
C SER A 230 -5.13 8.34 -18.58
N THR A 231 -6.11 8.49 -17.69
CA THR A 231 -6.22 9.67 -16.81
C THR A 231 -6.44 9.29 -15.34
N GLU A 232 -7.35 8.37 -15.06
CA GLU A 232 -7.80 8.05 -13.70
C GLU A 232 -6.69 7.61 -12.75
N PRO A 233 -5.74 6.71 -13.13
CA PRO A 233 -4.64 6.32 -12.24
C PRO A 233 -3.83 7.51 -11.74
N TYR A 234 -3.62 8.52 -12.59
CA TYR A 234 -2.78 9.68 -12.29
C TYR A 234 -3.49 10.69 -11.39
N ILE A 235 -4.81 10.84 -11.56
CA ILE A 235 -5.67 11.62 -10.66
C ILE A 235 -5.68 10.97 -9.27
N VAL A 236 -5.91 9.66 -9.21
CA VAL A 236 -5.95 8.88 -7.95
C VAL A 236 -4.61 8.94 -7.23
N GLY A 237 -3.50 8.70 -7.95
CA GLY A 237 -2.17 8.78 -7.37
C GLY A 237 -1.85 10.16 -6.80
N HIS A 238 -2.31 11.22 -7.47
CA HIS A 238 -2.14 12.59 -6.97
C HIS A 238 -2.92 12.84 -5.67
N HIS A 239 -4.20 12.47 -5.61
CA HIS A 239 -4.99 12.61 -4.38
C HIS A 239 -4.46 11.77 -3.23
N ILE A 240 -3.93 10.56 -3.49
CA ILE A 240 -3.28 9.75 -2.46
C ILE A 240 -2.03 10.43 -1.90
N ILE A 241 -1.19 11.02 -2.76
CA ILE A 241 0.01 11.76 -2.31
C ILE A 241 -0.38 12.94 -1.41
N LEU A 242 -1.41 13.70 -1.80
CA LEU A 242 -1.93 14.80 -0.98
C LEU A 242 -2.48 14.30 0.36
N SER A 243 -3.30 13.25 0.34
CA SER A 243 -3.90 12.65 1.53
C SER A 243 -2.83 12.17 2.52
N HIS A 244 -1.78 11.51 2.01
CA HIS A 244 -0.61 11.12 2.80
C HIS A 244 0.05 12.34 3.43
N ALA A 245 0.35 13.37 2.64
CA ALA A 245 1.10 14.53 3.10
C ALA A 245 0.35 15.33 4.17
N TYR A 246 -0.95 15.53 4.01
CA TYR A 246 -1.77 16.24 5.00
C TYR A 246 -1.97 15.42 6.29
N ALA A 247 -2.10 14.10 6.22
CA ALA A 247 -2.13 13.26 7.42
C ALA A 247 -0.78 13.29 8.19
N VAL A 248 0.35 13.32 7.47
CA VAL A 248 1.67 13.47 8.08
C VAL A 248 1.84 14.84 8.72
N LYS A 249 1.36 15.91 8.07
CA LYS A 249 1.33 17.26 8.64
C LYS A 249 0.55 17.26 9.95
N TYR A 250 -0.66 16.68 9.97
CA TYR A 250 -1.45 16.57 11.20
C TYR A 250 -0.70 15.80 12.30
N PHE A 251 -0.13 14.63 11.98
CA PHE A 251 0.65 13.85 12.93
C PHE A 251 1.77 14.66 13.56
N ARG A 252 2.59 15.35 12.75
CA ARG A 252 3.75 16.11 13.22
C ARG A 252 3.36 17.32 14.06
N GLU A 253 2.24 17.96 13.75
CA GLU A 253 1.79 19.16 14.45
C GLU A 253 0.99 18.85 15.72
N GLN A 254 0.18 17.79 15.71
CA GLN A 254 -0.81 17.53 16.76
C GLN A 254 -0.45 16.33 17.65
N VAL A 255 0.20 15.29 17.11
CA VAL A 255 0.40 14.02 17.82
C VAL A 255 1.84 13.82 18.27
N GLN A 256 2.80 14.01 17.36
CA GLN A 256 4.22 13.80 17.62
C GLN A 256 4.77 14.64 18.78
N PRO A 257 4.39 15.92 18.99
CA PRO A 257 4.88 16.71 20.12
C PRO A 257 4.45 16.17 21.49
N HIS A 258 3.31 15.47 21.54
CA HIS A 258 2.74 14.95 22.79
C HIS A 258 3.10 13.48 23.03
N HIS A 259 3.22 12.70 21.96
CA HIS A 259 3.33 11.24 22.05
C HIS A 259 4.56 10.65 21.34
N GLY A 260 5.36 11.48 20.66
CA GLY A 260 6.50 11.03 19.86
C GLY A 260 6.08 10.14 18.69
N GLY A 261 6.95 9.19 18.33
CA GLY A 261 6.73 8.26 17.22
C GLY A 261 7.17 8.79 15.86
N SER A 262 7.06 7.94 14.86
CA SER A 262 7.39 8.23 13.46
C SER A 262 6.24 7.86 12.53
N ILE A 263 6.14 8.59 11.42
CA ILE A 263 5.15 8.34 10.38
C ILE A 263 5.81 8.30 9.00
N GLY A 264 5.33 7.38 8.17
CA GLY A 264 5.76 7.28 6.79
C GLY A 264 4.72 6.64 5.89
N ILE A 265 5.18 6.18 4.74
CA ILE A 265 4.36 5.49 3.74
C ILE A 265 5.09 4.21 3.30
N THR A 266 4.34 3.15 3.02
CA THR A 266 4.90 1.94 2.41
C THR A 266 4.69 2.00 0.90
N LEU A 267 5.78 2.07 0.16
CA LEU A 267 5.80 1.96 -1.30
C LEU A 267 6.14 0.54 -1.72
N ASP A 268 5.77 0.15 -2.93
CA ASP A 268 6.18 -1.11 -3.53
C ASP A 268 7.09 -0.90 -4.73
N SER A 269 8.03 -1.82 -4.91
CA SER A 269 8.80 -1.89 -6.14
C SER A 269 9.34 -3.29 -6.38
N SER A 270 9.37 -3.68 -7.66
CA SER A 270 10.30 -4.72 -8.09
C SER A 270 11.70 -4.12 -8.26
N THR A 271 12.71 -4.97 -8.30
CA THR A 271 13.99 -4.54 -8.84
C THR A 271 13.88 -4.57 -10.37
N TYR A 272 14.24 -3.48 -11.04
CA TYR A 272 14.28 -3.41 -12.50
C TYR A 272 15.74 -3.40 -12.96
N LEU A 273 16.15 -4.50 -13.59
CA LEU A 273 17.45 -4.64 -14.23
C LEU A 273 17.28 -4.41 -15.73
N PRO A 274 18.21 -3.73 -16.41
CA PRO A 274 18.16 -3.68 -17.86
C PRO A 274 18.35 -5.09 -18.44
N TYR A 275 17.65 -5.40 -19.54
CA TYR A 275 17.72 -6.69 -20.20
C TYR A 275 19.14 -7.01 -20.71
N ASP A 276 19.84 -6.00 -21.20
CA ASP A 276 21.24 -5.99 -21.60
C ASP A 276 21.84 -4.58 -21.42
N ASP A 277 23.11 -4.40 -21.79
CA ASP A 277 23.81 -3.12 -21.66
C ASP A 277 23.43 -2.08 -22.74
N GLN A 278 22.42 -2.35 -23.59
CA GLN A 278 22.00 -1.37 -24.58
C GLN A 278 21.47 -0.11 -23.89
N PRO A 279 21.87 1.10 -24.34
CA PRO A 279 21.45 2.34 -23.71
C PRO A 279 19.93 2.51 -23.60
N THR A 280 19.17 1.97 -24.55
CA THR A 280 17.70 1.99 -24.54
C THR A 280 17.12 1.14 -23.40
N ASN A 281 17.71 -0.02 -23.11
CA ASN A 281 17.28 -0.91 -22.04
C ASN A 281 17.69 -0.40 -20.66
N VAL A 282 18.86 0.24 -20.54
CA VAL A 282 19.26 0.98 -19.33
C VAL A 282 18.27 2.11 -19.02
N GLN A 283 17.89 2.89 -20.03
CA GLN A 283 16.86 3.93 -19.86
C GLN A 283 15.48 3.34 -19.56
N ALA A 284 15.12 2.20 -20.15
CA ALA A 284 13.88 1.50 -19.87
C ALA A 284 13.79 1.06 -18.41
N ALA A 285 14.86 0.49 -17.84
CA ALA A 285 14.91 0.14 -16.42
C ALA A 285 14.64 1.36 -15.50
N GLN A 286 15.21 2.53 -15.83
CA GLN A 286 14.91 3.75 -15.07
C GLN A 286 13.45 4.20 -15.24
N ARG A 287 12.86 4.11 -16.45
CA ARG A 287 11.44 4.44 -16.64
C ARG A 287 10.51 3.49 -15.88
N ALA A 288 10.88 2.22 -15.74
CA ALA A 288 10.13 1.27 -14.93
C ALA A 288 10.20 1.62 -13.43
N TYR A 289 11.37 2.02 -12.91
CA TYR A 289 11.48 2.58 -11.57
C TYR A 289 10.62 3.83 -11.40
N ASP A 290 10.69 4.76 -12.34
CA ASP A 290 9.95 6.02 -12.29
C ASP A 290 8.42 5.78 -12.32
N ALA A 291 7.93 4.84 -13.13
CA ALA A 291 6.50 4.53 -13.25
C ALA A 291 5.93 3.72 -12.08
N ARG A 292 6.80 3.05 -11.30
CA ARG A 292 6.41 2.28 -10.11
C ARG A 292 6.72 3.04 -8.82
N LEU A 293 8.00 3.12 -8.46
CA LEU A 293 8.48 3.69 -7.20
C LEU A 293 8.54 5.21 -7.26
N GLY A 294 9.18 5.75 -8.30
CA GLY A 294 9.45 7.19 -8.43
C GLY A 294 8.17 8.01 -8.52
N TRP A 295 7.08 7.47 -9.05
CA TRP A 295 5.79 8.14 -9.16
C TRP A 295 5.30 8.68 -7.81
N PHE A 296 5.46 7.91 -6.73
CA PHE A 296 5.09 8.30 -5.38
C PHE A 296 6.29 8.81 -4.57
N ALA A 297 7.46 8.18 -4.72
CA ALA A 297 8.65 8.53 -3.95
C ALA A 297 9.23 9.90 -4.33
N ASP A 298 9.31 10.26 -5.62
CA ASP A 298 9.94 11.52 -6.01
C ASP A 298 9.15 12.76 -5.52
N PRO A 299 7.80 12.82 -5.59
CA PRO A 299 7.05 13.89 -4.94
C PRO A 299 7.35 14.01 -3.45
N ILE A 300 7.30 12.88 -2.72
CA ILE A 300 7.46 12.85 -1.26
C ILE A 300 8.88 13.20 -0.83
N TYR A 301 9.92 12.71 -1.50
CA TYR A 301 11.30 12.87 -1.06
C TYR A 301 12.07 13.97 -1.79
N LYS A 302 11.68 14.31 -3.03
CA LYS A 302 12.35 15.33 -3.88
C LYS A 302 11.48 16.55 -4.17
N GLY A 303 10.15 16.46 -4.01
CA GLY A 303 9.23 17.56 -4.25
C GLY A 303 8.84 17.76 -5.72
N HIS A 304 8.89 16.71 -6.55
CA HIS A 304 8.38 16.75 -7.92
C HIS A 304 8.13 15.34 -8.47
N TYR A 305 7.25 15.19 -9.46
CA TYR A 305 7.16 13.95 -10.22
C TYR A 305 8.44 13.66 -11.05
N PRO A 306 8.74 12.39 -11.36
CA PRO A 306 9.85 12.02 -12.26
C PRO A 306 9.74 12.67 -13.64
N ALA A 307 10.87 13.03 -14.23
CA ALA A 307 10.92 13.68 -15.54
C ALA A 307 10.43 12.77 -16.69
N SER A 308 10.59 11.45 -16.56
CA SER A 308 10.06 10.47 -17.52
C SER A 308 8.52 10.47 -17.52
N LEU A 309 7.88 10.48 -16.34
CA LEU A 309 6.42 10.57 -16.21
C LEU A 309 5.88 11.88 -16.76
N LYS A 310 6.53 13.02 -16.42
CA LYS A 310 6.15 14.33 -16.98
C LYS A 310 6.16 14.32 -18.52
N ARG A 311 7.21 13.77 -19.14
CA ARG A 311 7.31 13.65 -20.61
C ARG A 311 6.26 12.71 -21.20
N MET A 312 6.00 11.59 -20.54
CA MET A 312 5.08 10.55 -21.01
C MET A 312 3.62 11.01 -20.95
N LEU A 313 3.24 11.69 -19.86
CA LEU A 313 1.84 11.99 -19.54
C LEU A 313 1.43 13.41 -19.89
N ARG A 314 2.37 14.35 -19.89
CA ARG A 314 2.14 15.76 -20.18
C ARG A 314 0.99 16.30 -19.31
N GLN A 315 -0.02 16.94 -19.92
CA GLN A 315 -1.18 17.53 -19.25
C GLN A 315 -2.06 16.52 -18.49
N ARG A 316 -1.90 15.20 -18.73
CA ARG A 316 -2.65 14.17 -17.99
C ARG A 316 -2.09 13.91 -16.60
N LEU A 317 -0.84 14.29 -16.32
CA LEU A 317 -0.26 14.22 -14.99
C LEU A 317 -0.65 15.48 -14.22
N PRO A 318 -1.38 15.38 -13.09
CA PRO A 318 -1.73 16.54 -12.29
C PRO A 318 -0.49 17.32 -11.82
N GLU A 319 -0.65 18.62 -11.61
CA GLU A 319 0.39 19.48 -11.05
C GLU A 319 0.06 19.85 -9.61
N PHE A 320 1.08 19.86 -8.75
CA PHE A 320 0.94 20.38 -7.40
C PHE A 320 0.95 21.91 -7.43
N THR A 321 0.06 22.53 -6.67
CA THR A 321 0.21 23.94 -6.31
C THR A 321 1.45 24.17 -5.44
N THR A 322 1.88 25.42 -5.33
CA THR A 322 3.00 25.80 -4.44
C THR A 322 2.74 25.38 -3.00
N ASP A 323 1.52 25.55 -2.50
CA ASP A 323 1.18 25.20 -1.11
C ASP A 323 1.15 23.68 -0.90
N GLU A 324 0.61 22.93 -1.87
CA GLU A 324 0.56 21.47 -1.80
C GLU A 324 1.97 20.87 -1.79
N ILE A 325 2.88 21.33 -2.65
CA ILE A 325 4.22 20.75 -2.72
C ILE A 325 5.06 21.06 -1.49
N LEU A 326 4.79 22.18 -0.79
CA LEU A 326 5.41 22.50 0.50
C LEU A 326 5.01 21.50 1.60
N VAL A 327 3.80 20.95 1.54
CA VAL A 327 3.33 19.93 2.48
C VAL A 327 3.83 18.54 2.06
N VAL A 328 3.85 18.24 0.76
CA VAL A 328 4.26 16.94 0.21
C VAL A 328 5.76 16.68 0.36
N LYS A 329 6.61 17.67 0.09
CA LYS A 329 8.06 17.46 0.13
C LYS A 329 8.53 17.24 1.58
N GLY A 330 9.13 16.08 1.83
CA GLY A 330 9.63 15.67 3.14
C GLY A 330 8.56 15.07 4.05
N SER A 331 7.40 14.67 3.52
CA SER A 331 6.29 14.10 4.30
C SER A 331 6.50 12.64 4.75
N SER A 332 7.74 12.19 4.97
CA SER A 332 8.00 10.84 5.51
C SER A 332 9.25 10.84 6.38
N ASP A 333 9.17 10.25 7.57
CA ASP A 333 10.29 10.17 8.52
C ASP A 333 11.30 9.06 8.14
N PHE A 334 10.81 7.99 7.51
CA PHE A 334 11.56 6.82 7.04
C PHE A 334 11.05 6.34 5.67
N PHE A 335 11.70 5.36 5.05
CA PHE A 335 11.33 4.82 3.75
C PHE A 335 10.73 3.41 3.87
N GLY A 336 9.40 3.29 3.86
CA GLY A 336 8.75 1.98 3.83
C GLY A 336 8.77 1.35 2.43
N LEU A 337 9.20 0.08 2.33
CA LEU A 337 9.30 -0.65 1.06
C LEU A 337 8.75 -2.09 1.18
N ASN A 338 7.86 -2.45 0.26
CA ASN A 338 7.56 -3.85 -0.07
C ASN A 338 8.30 -4.26 -1.35
N ASN A 339 8.96 -5.42 -1.33
CA ASN A 339 9.63 -6.00 -2.50
C ASN A 339 9.33 -7.50 -2.57
N TYR A 340 9.10 -7.99 -3.80
CA TYR A 340 8.75 -9.39 -4.04
C TYR A 340 9.61 -10.05 -5.13
N THR A 341 9.98 -9.33 -6.19
CA THR A 341 10.64 -9.91 -7.37
C THR A 341 11.62 -8.94 -8.04
N THR A 342 12.32 -9.45 -9.06
CA THR A 342 13.20 -8.70 -9.96
C THR A 342 12.80 -8.99 -11.40
N ASN A 343 12.69 -7.95 -12.22
CA ASN A 343 12.41 -8.05 -13.65
C ASN A 343 13.62 -7.63 -14.47
N LEU A 344 13.86 -8.31 -15.59
CA LEU A 344 14.65 -7.77 -16.69
C LEU A 344 13.75 -6.91 -17.58
N VAL A 345 14.20 -5.70 -17.89
CA VAL A 345 13.40 -4.68 -18.56
C VAL A 345 14.05 -4.27 -19.86
N GLN A 346 13.23 -4.22 -20.91
CA GLN A 346 13.60 -3.74 -22.24
C GLN A 346 12.65 -2.66 -22.73
N ASP A 347 13.12 -1.88 -23.69
CA ASP A 347 12.31 -0.85 -24.35
C ASP A 347 11.16 -1.44 -25.19
N GLY A 348 10.15 -0.62 -25.50
CA GLY A 348 9.12 -0.94 -26.49
C GLY A 348 7.80 -1.52 -25.98
N GLY A 349 7.42 -1.28 -24.72
CA GLY A 349 6.08 -1.59 -24.22
C GLY A 349 5.03 -0.51 -24.58
N SER A 350 3.74 -0.83 -24.50
CA SER A 350 2.65 0.12 -24.71
C SER A 350 2.03 0.64 -23.42
N ASP A 351 2.16 -0.09 -22.32
CA ASP A 351 1.55 0.24 -21.03
C ASP A 351 2.30 1.38 -20.33
N GLU A 352 1.57 2.46 -20.06
CA GLU A 352 2.11 3.65 -19.40
C GLU A 352 2.39 3.40 -17.90
N LEU A 353 1.63 2.50 -17.26
CA LEU A 353 1.80 2.17 -15.84
C LEU A 353 3.10 1.39 -15.56
N SER A 354 3.70 0.80 -16.60
CA SER A 354 5.02 0.17 -16.59
C SER A 354 6.10 1.02 -17.27
N GLY A 355 5.82 2.29 -17.58
CA GLY A 355 6.79 3.21 -18.20
C GLY A 355 7.09 2.92 -19.67
N LYS A 356 6.14 2.29 -20.39
CA LYS A 356 6.27 1.84 -21.79
C LYS A 356 7.43 0.87 -21.96
N THR A 357 7.54 -0.07 -21.04
CA THR A 357 8.60 -1.08 -21.03
C THR A 357 8.01 -2.49 -21.19
N LYS A 358 8.85 -3.43 -21.60
CA LYS A 358 8.52 -4.87 -21.51
C LYS A 358 9.37 -5.48 -20.40
N SER A 359 8.75 -6.33 -19.60
CA SER A 359 9.44 -7.08 -18.55
C SER A 359 9.50 -8.57 -18.90
N THR A 360 10.58 -9.22 -18.48
CA THR A 360 10.77 -10.66 -18.63
C THR A 360 11.60 -11.24 -17.48
N PHE A 361 11.48 -12.55 -17.29
CA PHE A 361 12.29 -13.35 -16.38
C PHE A 361 13.34 -14.19 -17.10
N ILE A 362 13.49 -14.01 -18.41
CA ILE A 362 14.44 -14.74 -19.25
C ILE A 362 15.60 -13.81 -19.60
N LYS A 363 16.83 -14.28 -19.37
CA LYS A 363 18.06 -13.57 -19.71
C LYS A 363 18.31 -13.63 -21.22
N PRO A 364 19.23 -12.78 -21.76
CA PRO A 364 19.61 -12.81 -23.17
C PRO A 364 20.11 -14.19 -23.67
N ASP A 365 20.70 -15.00 -22.80
CA ASP A 365 21.17 -16.36 -23.12
C ASP A 365 20.06 -17.43 -23.11
N GLY A 366 18.81 -17.03 -22.87
CA GLY A 366 17.65 -17.92 -22.78
C GLY A 366 17.44 -18.59 -21.42
N THR A 367 18.34 -18.38 -20.44
CA THR A 367 18.21 -18.95 -19.10
C THR A 367 17.28 -18.11 -18.21
N PRO A 368 16.60 -18.72 -17.21
CA PRO A 368 15.80 -17.95 -16.27
C PRO A 368 16.67 -17.07 -15.35
N LEU A 369 16.14 -15.91 -14.97
CA LEU A 369 16.77 -14.98 -14.03
C LEU A 369 16.92 -15.58 -12.62
N GLY A 370 15.88 -16.29 -12.15
CA GLY A 370 15.78 -16.93 -10.84
C GLY A 370 14.77 -18.08 -10.82
N THR A 371 14.19 -18.41 -9.66
CA THR A 371 13.25 -19.54 -9.54
C THR A 371 11.79 -19.08 -9.59
N GLN A 372 11.02 -19.62 -10.53
CA GLN A 372 9.60 -19.28 -10.72
C GLN A 372 8.76 -19.71 -9.51
N ALA A 373 7.91 -18.81 -9.00
CA ALA A 373 6.93 -19.14 -7.96
C ALA A 373 5.62 -19.68 -8.57
N HIS A 374 4.66 -20.06 -7.72
CA HIS A 374 3.36 -20.60 -8.17
C HIS A 374 2.49 -19.60 -8.96
N VAL A 375 2.80 -18.30 -8.92
CA VAL A 375 2.13 -17.25 -9.69
C VAL A 375 3.06 -16.69 -10.76
N PRO A 376 2.57 -16.45 -12.00
CA PRO A 376 3.43 -16.20 -13.16
C PRO A 376 4.17 -14.86 -13.12
N TRP A 377 3.74 -13.92 -12.28
CA TRP A 377 4.37 -12.60 -12.14
C TRP A 377 5.51 -12.57 -11.11
N LEU A 378 5.77 -13.68 -10.41
CA LEU A 378 6.68 -13.73 -9.27
C LEU A 378 7.82 -14.74 -9.49
N GLN A 379 9.05 -14.29 -9.27
CA GLN A 379 10.26 -15.11 -9.32
C GLN A 379 11.18 -14.75 -8.15
N THR A 380 11.83 -15.75 -7.55
CA THR A 380 12.83 -15.50 -6.51
C THR A 380 14.15 -15.06 -7.14
N TYR A 381 14.64 -13.88 -6.74
CA TYR A 381 15.97 -13.40 -7.11
C TYR A 381 16.56 -12.56 -5.97
N PRO A 382 17.12 -13.19 -4.92
CA PRO A 382 17.61 -12.48 -3.73
C PRO A 382 18.60 -11.34 -3.98
N PRO A 383 19.55 -11.42 -4.95
CA PRO A 383 20.46 -10.30 -5.23
C PRO A 383 19.74 -9.01 -5.62
N GLY A 384 18.56 -9.11 -6.24
CA GLY A 384 17.76 -7.95 -6.64
C GLY A 384 17.36 -7.09 -5.45
N PHE A 385 16.96 -7.71 -4.33
CA PHE A 385 16.57 -6.95 -3.14
C PHE A 385 17.70 -6.04 -2.64
N ARG A 386 18.94 -6.53 -2.60
CA ARG A 386 20.11 -5.70 -2.25
C ARG A 386 20.35 -4.56 -3.25
N ILE A 387 20.17 -4.83 -4.55
CA ILE A 387 20.29 -3.80 -5.60
C ILE A 387 19.26 -2.69 -5.40
N LEU A 388 18.01 -3.06 -5.09
CA LEU A 388 16.94 -2.11 -4.82
C LEU A 388 17.21 -1.26 -3.57
N LEU A 389 17.64 -1.88 -2.47
CA LEU A 389 18.01 -1.13 -1.25
C LEU A 389 19.13 -0.12 -1.52
N ASN A 390 20.16 -0.52 -2.28
CA ASN A 390 21.23 0.39 -2.69
C ASN A 390 20.73 1.53 -3.58
N TYR A 391 19.81 1.23 -4.51
CA TYR A 391 19.19 2.26 -5.36
C TYR A 391 18.41 3.27 -4.52
N ILE A 392 17.58 2.82 -3.59
CA ILE A 392 16.78 3.68 -2.71
C ILE A 392 17.67 4.57 -1.86
N TRP A 393 18.68 3.99 -1.20
CA TRP A 393 19.62 4.75 -0.39
C TRP A 393 20.33 5.85 -1.20
N LYS A 394 20.87 5.50 -2.38
CA LYS A 394 21.54 6.47 -3.27
C LYS A 394 20.60 7.56 -3.78
N THR A 395 19.31 7.23 -3.98
CA THR A 395 18.34 8.13 -4.63
C THR A 395 17.66 9.07 -3.65
N TYR A 396 17.35 8.58 -2.44
CA TYR A 396 16.52 9.30 -1.47
C TYR A 396 17.25 9.62 -0.17
N ASN A 397 18.36 8.95 0.14
CA ASN A 397 19.16 9.14 1.34
C ASN A 397 18.32 9.12 2.64
N LYS A 398 17.45 8.10 2.74
CA LYS A 398 16.56 7.87 3.88
C LYS A 398 16.78 6.47 4.45
N PRO A 399 16.77 6.30 5.78
CA PRO A 399 16.71 4.98 6.40
C PRO A 399 15.47 4.22 5.92
N ILE A 400 15.66 2.93 5.65
CA ILE A 400 14.62 2.01 5.16
C ILE A 400 14.09 1.21 6.34
#